data_AF-A0A8T1D1A0-F1
#
_entry.id   AF-A0A8T1D1A0-F1
#
_cell.length_a   1.000
_cell.length_b   1.000
_cell.length_c   1.000
_cell.angle_alpha   90.00
_cell.angle_beta   90.00
_cell.angle_gamma   90.00
#
_symmetry.space_group_name_H-M   'P 1'
#
loop_
_entity.id
_entity.type
_entity.pdbx_description
1 polymer ?
#
loop_
_entity_poly.entity_id
_entity_poly.type
_entity_poly.pdbx_seq_one_letter_code
_entity_poly.pdbx_strand_id
1 'polypeptide(L)'
;MKFDEEYDIVHVDEKWFNEDKVDRAYLLLDGEEPPPRDRKSKRFIPKMMFLAAIELWPLTETYMAMRASVNRKKGTLCSRNVADDENLDEDTLNMQALDDALDDIAVVDE
;
A
#
# COMPACT_ATOMS: atom_id res chain seq x y z
N MET A 1 -4.45 14.57 -35.35
CA MET A 1 -3.98 13.93 -34.10
C MET A 1 -3.56 15.05 -33.17
N LYS A 2 -4.32 15.27 -32.11
CA LYS A 2 -4.02 16.28 -31.08
C LYS A 2 -3.33 15.51 -29.97
N PHE A 3 -2.06 15.83 -29.70
CA PHE A 3 -1.34 15.25 -28.56
C PHE A 3 -1.68 16.10 -27.35
N ASP A 4 -2.24 15.49 -26.32
CA ASP A 4 -2.46 16.17 -25.04
C ASP A 4 -1.12 16.21 -24.30
N GLU A 5 -0.65 17.41 -23.94
CA GLU A 5 0.66 17.67 -23.31
C GLU A 5 0.84 16.99 -21.94
N GLU A 6 -0.23 16.41 -21.38
CA GLU A 6 -0.28 15.81 -20.04
C GLU A 6 0.49 14.48 -19.93
N TYR A 7 0.85 13.85 -21.06
CA TYR A 7 1.54 12.55 -21.10
C TYR A 7 3.06 12.66 -21.30
N ASP A 8 3.63 13.86 -21.43
CA ASP A 8 5.07 14.08 -21.68
C ASP A 8 5.87 14.30 -20.38
N ILE A 9 5.42 13.69 -19.28
CA ILE A 9 6.10 13.80 -17.97
C ILE A 9 6.49 12.41 -17.49
N VAL A 10 7.79 12.10 -17.58
CA VAL A 10 8.38 10.89 -17.01
C VAL A 10 8.75 11.14 -15.56
N HIS A 11 8.17 10.37 -14.64
CA HIS A 11 8.54 10.44 -13.23
C HIS A 11 9.69 9.48 -12.96
N VAL A 12 10.80 10.01 -12.45
CA VAL A 12 11.96 9.23 -12.02
C VAL A 12 12.03 9.29 -10.50
N ASP A 13 11.97 8.14 -9.85
CA ASP A 13 12.07 8.04 -8.40
C ASP A 13 13.14 7.04 -7.97
N GLU A 14 13.77 7.33 -6.83
CA GLU A 14 14.76 6.48 -6.18
C GLU A 14 14.23 6.05 -4.82
N LYS A 15 14.06 4.73 -4.64
CA LYS A 15 13.58 4.16 -3.38
C LYS A 15 14.55 3.11 -2.84
N TRP A 16 14.86 3.22 -1.55
CA TRP A 16 15.69 2.25 -0.83
C TRP A 16 14.82 1.18 -0.19
N PHE A 17 15.01 -0.06 -0.59
CA PHE A 17 14.34 -1.23 -0.02
C PHE A 17 15.30 -2.01 0.88
N ASN A 18 14.82 -2.42 2.05
CA ASN A 18 15.56 -3.35 2.89
C ASN A 18 15.22 -4.78 2.43
N GLU A 19 16.21 -5.66 2.36
CA GLU A 19 15.99 -7.07 2.00
C GLU A 19 15.05 -7.78 3.00
N ASP A 20 15.05 -7.34 4.24
CA ASP A 20 14.28 -7.93 5.34
C ASP A 20 13.53 -6.85 6.12
N LYS A 21 12.36 -7.22 6.66
CA LYS A 21 11.62 -6.36 7.59
C LYS A 21 12.40 -6.28 8.91
N VAL A 22 12.34 -5.12 9.55
CA VAL A 22 13.02 -4.88 10.84
C VAL A 22 12.37 -5.70 11.93
N ASP A 23 11.05 -5.59 11.99
CA ASP A 23 10.17 -6.31 12.89
C ASP A 23 9.25 -7.19 12.04
N ARG A 24 9.21 -8.48 12.34
CA ARG A 24 8.34 -9.46 11.69
C ARG A 24 7.39 -10.03 12.72
N ALA A 25 6.09 -9.95 12.45
CA ALA A 25 5.07 -10.69 13.17
C ALA A 25 4.85 -12.02 12.45
N TYR A 26 4.76 -13.10 13.22
CA TYR A 26 4.43 -14.43 12.73
C TYR A 26 3.17 -14.89 13.43
N LEU A 27 2.24 -15.44 12.66
CA LEU A 27 1.15 -16.24 13.20
C LEU A 27 1.70 -17.66 13.38
N LEU A 28 1.80 -18.12 14.62
CA LEU A 28 2.34 -19.45 14.97
C LEU A 28 1.24 -20.26 15.65
N LEU A 29 1.22 -21.57 15.39
CA LEU A 29 0.37 -22.51 16.12
C LEU A 29 0.97 -22.85 17.48
N ASP A 30 0.14 -23.37 18.39
CA ASP A 30 0.59 -23.78 19.72
C ASP A 30 1.69 -24.85 19.62
N GLY A 31 2.88 -24.52 20.13
CA GLY A 31 4.06 -25.38 20.12
C GLY A 31 5.00 -25.21 18.91
N GLU A 32 4.68 -24.32 17.98
CA GLU A 32 5.56 -23.99 16.85
C GLU A 32 6.59 -22.92 17.23
N GLU A 33 7.85 -23.15 16.88
CA GLU A 33 8.91 -22.16 17.12
C GLU A 33 8.97 -21.14 15.96
N PRO A 34 9.18 -19.84 16.27
CA PRO A 34 9.35 -18.84 15.23
C PRO A 34 10.56 -19.18 14.34
N PRO A 35 10.50 -18.85 13.05
CA PRO A 35 11.61 -19.11 12.14
C PRO A 35 12.87 -18.38 12.62
N PRO A 36 14.05 -19.05 12.57
CA PRO A 36 15.28 -18.46 13.04
C PRO A 36 15.64 -17.24 12.19
N ARG A 37 16.05 -16.16 12.86
CA ARG A 37 16.57 -14.96 12.19
C ARG A 37 18.08 -15.00 12.13
N ASP A 38 18.62 -15.03 10.91
CA ASP A 38 20.07 -15.08 10.68
C ASP A 38 20.79 -13.80 11.16
N ARG A 39 20.09 -12.67 11.12
CA ARG A 39 20.68 -11.35 11.43
C ARG A 39 20.24 -10.86 12.81
N LYS A 40 21.19 -10.38 13.60
CA LYS A 40 20.92 -9.91 14.98
C LYS A 40 20.51 -8.44 15.07
N SER A 41 20.88 -7.59 14.11
CA SER A 41 20.57 -6.15 14.16
C SER A 41 20.12 -5.59 12.81
N LYS A 42 19.33 -4.52 12.84
CA LYS A 42 18.87 -3.76 11.65
C LYS A 42 20.04 -3.23 10.80
N ARG A 43 21.20 -2.96 11.41
CA ARG A 43 22.36 -2.40 10.73
C ARG A 43 22.99 -3.35 9.71
N PHE A 44 22.78 -4.65 9.86
CA PHE A 44 23.32 -5.67 8.96
C PHE A 44 22.32 -6.10 7.88
N ILE A 45 21.14 -5.47 7.78
CA ILE A 45 20.18 -5.76 6.72
C ILE A 45 20.66 -5.01 5.46
N PRO A 46 21.01 -5.71 4.37
CA PRO A 46 21.33 -5.12 3.09
C PRO A 46 20.18 -4.25 2.58
N LYS A 47 20.57 -3.15 1.96
CA LYS A 47 19.64 -2.24 1.30
C LYS A 47 19.93 -2.27 -0.18
N MET A 48 18.87 -2.39 -0.97
CA MET A 48 18.94 -2.26 -2.42
C MET A 48 18.24 -0.97 -2.83
N MET A 49 18.89 -0.22 -3.71
CA MET A 49 18.35 1.00 -4.28
C MET A 49 17.68 0.63 -5.60
N PHE A 50 16.42 0.99 -5.75
CA PHE A 50 15.70 0.83 -7.00
C PHE A 50 15.45 2.20 -7.61
N LEU A 51 15.90 2.36 -8.85
CA LEU A 51 15.61 3.51 -9.69
C LEU A 51 14.52 3.09 -10.68
N ALA A 52 13.39 3.76 -10.65
CA ALA A 52 12.28 3.50 -11.55
C ALA A 52 11.93 4.77 -12.33
N ALA A 53 11.70 4.61 -13.64
CA ALA A 53 11.09 5.63 -14.47
C ALA A 53 9.70 5.11 -14.87
N ILE A 54 8.65 5.81 -14.45
CA ILE A 54 7.27 5.42 -14.73
C ILE A 54 6.64 6.52 -15.58
N GLU A 55 6.00 6.11 -16.67
CA GLU A 55 5.13 6.97 -17.46
C GLU A 55 3.80 7.12 -16.72
N LEU A 56 3.40 8.37 -16.49
CA LEU A 56 2.34 8.78 -15.57
C LEU A 56 0.99 8.13 -15.92
N TRP A 57 0.56 7.10 -15.17
CA TRP A 57 -0.87 6.93 -14.85
C TRP A 57 -1.27 8.10 -13.94
N PRO A 58 -2.50 8.66 -14.01
CA PRO A 58 -2.85 9.82 -13.22
C PRO A 58 -3.00 9.41 -11.75
N LEU A 59 -1.88 9.34 -11.02
CA LEU A 59 -1.82 9.20 -9.57
C LEU A 59 -2.24 10.52 -8.88
N THR A 60 -2.79 11.48 -9.64
CA THR A 60 -3.32 12.72 -9.11
C THR A 60 -4.79 12.84 -9.49
N GLU A 61 -5.64 12.99 -8.48
CA GLU A 61 -7.06 13.29 -8.69
C GLU A 61 -7.27 14.79 -8.56
N THR A 62 -7.94 15.39 -9.54
CA THR A 62 -8.44 16.76 -9.43
C THR A 62 -9.74 16.77 -8.64
N TYR A 63 -9.77 17.45 -7.50
CA TYR A 63 -10.97 17.57 -6.66
C TYR A 63 -11.31 19.04 -6.37
N MET A 64 -12.59 19.31 -6.12
CA MET A 64 -13.05 20.64 -5.72
C MET A 64 -12.76 20.92 -4.25
N ALA A 65 -12.24 22.13 -3.97
CA ALA A 65 -12.05 22.59 -2.60
C ALA A 65 -13.35 22.66 -1.81
N MET A 66 -13.54 21.78 -0.84
CA MET A 66 -14.70 21.86 0.06
C MET A 66 -14.53 22.97 1.12
N ARG A 67 -13.28 23.35 1.43
CA ARG A 67 -12.95 24.36 2.44
C ARG A 67 -12.08 25.45 1.82
N ALA A 68 -12.29 26.69 2.26
CA ALA A 68 -11.36 27.78 1.97
C ALA A 68 -10.16 27.68 2.92
N SER A 69 -8.96 27.85 2.39
CA SER A 69 -7.72 28.02 3.14
C SER A 69 -7.03 29.31 2.69
N VAL A 70 -6.00 29.73 3.42
CA VAL A 70 -5.23 30.94 3.12
C VAL A 70 -4.72 30.96 1.67
N ASN A 71 -4.29 29.80 1.17
CA ASN A 71 -3.72 29.67 -0.17
C ASN A 71 -4.70 29.12 -1.22
N ARG A 72 -5.99 28.93 -0.88
CA ARG A 72 -7.00 28.45 -1.84
C ARG A 72 -8.43 28.79 -1.44
N LYS A 73 -9.19 29.41 -2.35
CA LYS A 73 -10.61 29.65 -2.15
C LYS A 73 -11.43 28.36 -2.25
N LYS A 74 -12.55 28.31 -1.53
CA LYS A 74 -13.53 27.21 -1.65
C LYS A 74 -14.02 27.13 -3.11
N GLY A 75 -14.17 25.92 -3.64
CA GLY A 75 -14.55 25.65 -5.04
C GLY A 75 -13.42 25.61 -6.06
N THR A 76 -12.17 25.97 -5.72
CA THR A 76 -11.03 25.87 -6.65
C THR A 76 -10.67 24.40 -6.91
N LEU A 77 -10.42 24.03 -8.18
CA LEU A 77 -9.89 22.71 -8.54
C LEU A 77 -8.45 22.55 -8.03
N CYS A 78 -8.16 21.48 -7.31
CA CYS A 78 -6.79 21.11 -6.96
C CYS A 78 -6.51 19.66 -7.24
N SER A 79 -5.27 19.41 -7.64
CA SER A 79 -4.68 18.08 -7.64
C SER A 79 -4.27 17.70 -6.22
N ARG A 80 -4.46 16.43 -5.87
CA ARG A 80 -3.73 15.77 -4.78
C ARG A 80 -3.17 14.46 -5.31
N ASN A 81 -2.06 14.03 -4.76
CA ASN A 81 -1.61 12.66 -4.96
C ASN A 81 -2.64 11.73 -4.33
N VAL A 82 -3.07 10.72 -5.09
CA VAL A 82 -3.76 9.55 -4.55
C VAL A 82 -2.71 8.90 -3.66
N ALA A 83 -3.00 8.79 -2.35
CA ALA A 83 -2.05 8.16 -1.45
C ALA A 83 -1.92 6.70 -1.87
N ASP A 84 -0.69 6.21 -1.94
CA ASP A 84 -0.45 4.78 -1.87
C ASP A 84 -0.97 4.35 -0.49
N ASP A 85 -2.14 3.73 -0.43
CA ASP A 85 -2.51 2.97 0.75
C ASP A 85 -1.48 1.85 0.85
N GLU A 86 -0.44 2.04 1.67
CA GLU A 86 0.49 0.97 2.05
C GLU A 86 -0.22 -0.19 2.81
N ASN A 87 -1.55 -0.09 3.00
CA ASN A 87 -2.43 -1.10 3.58
C ASN A 87 -3.26 -1.83 2.49
N LEU A 88 -2.63 -2.29 1.41
CA LEU A 88 -3.28 -3.21 0.46
C LEU A 88 -3.35 -4.67 0.96
N ASP A 89 -3.02 -4.92 2.23
CA ASP A 89 -2.89 -6.29 2.75
C ASP A 89 -4.01 -6.71 3.72
N GLU A 90 -4.92 -5.83 4.15
CA GLU A 90 -5.82 -6.15 5.29
C GLU A 90 -7.33 -6.10 4.98
N ASP A 91 -7.80 -5.46 3.90
CA ASP A 91 -9.20 -4.98 3.88
C ASP A 91 -10.25 -5.68 2.99
N THR A 92 -9.96 -6.61 2.05
CA THR A 92 -11.02 -6.95 1.06
C THR A 92 -11.33 -8.40 0.71
N LEU A 93 -10.54 -9.42 1.07
CA LEU A 93 -10.78 -10.75 0.49
C LEU A 93 -10.81 -11.96 1.42
N ASN A 94 -10.37 -11.88 2.68
CA ASN A 94 -10.20 -13.10 3.50
C ASN A 94 -11.03 -13.19 4.79
N MET A 95 -11.63 -12.12 5.31
CA MET A 95 -12.42 -12.26 6.56
C MET A 95 -13.92 -12.49 6.28
N GLN A 96 -14.52 -11.76 5.34
CA GLN A 96 -15.95 -11.91 5.03
C GLN A 96 -16.29 -13.29 4.43
N ALA A 97 -15.44 -13.81 3.54
CA ALA A 97 -15.67 -15.08 2.86
C ALA A 97 -15.43 -16.33 3.73
N LEU A 98 -14.72 -16.18 4.86
CA LEU A 98 -14.46 -17.27 5.81
C LEU A 98 -15.54 -17.35 6.89
N ASP A 99 -16.05 -16.21 7.37
CA ASP A 99 -17.19 -16.17 8.29
C ASP A 99 -18.46 -16.70 7.61
N ASP A 100 -18.71 -16.32 6.35
CA ASP A 100 -19.88 -16.79 5.59
C ASP A 100 -19.83 -18.30 5.29
N ALA A 101 -18.66 -18.94 5.29
CA ALA A 101 -18.49 -20.38 5.02
C ALA A 101 -18.52 -21.26 6.29
N LEU A 102 -18.27 -20.67 7.47
CA LEU A 102 -18.29 -21.38 8.76
C LEU A 102 -19.70 -21.49 9.35
N ASP A 103 -20.57 -20.54 9.06
CA ASP A 103 -21.98 -20.57 9.47
C ASP A 103 -22.79 -21.68 8.76
N ASP A 104 -22.37 -22.10 7.57
CA ASP A 104 -23.01 -23.18 6.80
C ASP A 104 -22.65 -24.59 7.31
N ILE A 105 -21.57 -24.74 8.07
CA ILE A 105 -21.09 -26.04 8.57
C ILE A 105 -21.62 -26.33 9.98
N ALA A 106 -21.99 -25.31 10.75
CA ALA A 106 -22.39 -25.43 12.15
C ALA A 106 -23.88 -25.79 12.39
N VAL A 107 -24.57 -26.38 11.42
CA VAL A 107 -25.95 -26.89 11.60
C VAL A 107 -26.04 -28.37 11.23
N VAL A 108 -25.27 -29.23 11.90
CA VAL A 108 -25.63 -30.64 12.11
C VAL A 108 -25.04 -31.13 13.44
N ASP A 109 -25.65 -30.69 14.55
CA ASP A 109 -25.62 -31.41 15.82
C ASP A 109 -27.03 -31.97 16.07
N GLU A 110 -27.18 -33.29 15.93
CA GLU A 110 -28.03 -34.20 16.74
C GLU A 110 -27.76 -35.67 16.36
#